data_AF-A0A2V8B5H4-F1
#
_entry.id   AF-A0A2V8B5H4-F1
#
_cell.length_a   1.000
_cell.length_b   1.000
_cell.length_c   1.000
_cell.angle_alpha   90.00
_cell.angle_beta   90.00
_cell.angle_gamma   90.00
#
_symmetry.space_group_name_H-M   'P 1'
#
loop_
_entity.id
_entity.type
_entity.pdbx_description
1 polymer ?
#
loop_
_entity_poly.entity_id
_entity_poly.type
_entity_poly.pdbx_seq_one_letter_code
_entity_poly.pdbx_strand_id
1 'polypeptide(L)'
;MPCSFQSLEYSEPYHIMTLTRALFVAVAVVVSASPSFADARSDAKSQVDFGISVAQRGLWREAIYRWEKAAEIDPTYAAAFNDLAIAYEHEGQLDKARKAYDKALELDPNNSQIRQNYELFKEINDRTSSGKEK
;
A
#
# COMPACT_ATOMS: atom_id res chain seq x y z
N MET A 1 50.74 -58.23 36.60
CA MET A 1 49.28 -58.18 36.45
C MET A 1 48.90 -56.78 36.02
N PRO A 2 48.35 -56.55 34.82
CA PRO A 2 48.04 -55.19 34.35
C PRO A 2 46.56 -54.80 34.56
N CYS A 3 46.42 -53.55 35.00
CA CYS A 3 45.45 -52.48 34.70
C CYS A 3 43.96 -52.78 34.43
N SER A 4 43.14 -52.16 35.27
CA SER A 4 41.80 -51.62 34.97
C SER A 4 41.86 -50.56 33.88
N PHE A 5 40.90 -50.54 32.94
CA PHE A 5 40.13 -49.34 32.61
C PHE A 5 38.99 -49.69 31.64
N GLN A 6 37.80 -49.23 32.00
CA GLN A 6 36.56 -49.43 31.28
C GLN A 6 36.41 -48.27 30.29
N SER A 7 36.51 -48.53 29.00
CA SER A 7 36.25 -47.53 27.95
C SER A 7 34.85 -47.76 27.38
N LEU A 8 33.90 -46.99 27.91
CA LEU A 8 32.55 -46.81 27.35
C LEU A 8 32.65 -46.17 25.97
N GLU A 9 31.97 -46.78 25.00
CA GLU A 9 31.82 -46.29 23.64
C GLU A 9 31.25 -44.86 23.55
N TYR A 10 32.02 -44.00 22.87
CA TYR A 10 31.61 -43.25 21.67
C TYR A 10 30.15 -42.77 21.58
N SER A 11 29.92 -41.45 21.74
CA SER A 11 28.67 -40.79 21.34
C SER A 11 28.89 -39.33 20.89
N GLU A 12 29.14 -39.19 19.59
CA GLU A 12 28.85 -38.12 18.61
C GLU A 12 28.54 -36.66 19.07
N PRO A 13 29.46 -35.68 18.88
CA PRO A 13 29.23 -34.24 19.11
C PRO A 13 28.54 -33.46 17.96
N TYR A 14 27.97 -34.13 16.94
CA TYR A 14 27.54 -33.47 15.69
C TYR A 14 26.11 -32.91 15.70
N HIS A 15 25.28 -33.29 16.67
CA HIS A 15 23.86 -32.89 16.71
C HIS A 15 23.64 -31.41 17.06
N ILE A 16 24.46 -30.82 17.94
CA ILE A 16 24.30 -29.42 18.39
C ILE A 16 24.74 -28.44 17.28
N MET A 17 25.71 -28.84 16.46
CA MET A 17 26.30 -28.02 15.40
C MET A 17 25.41 -27.94 14.14
N THR A 18 24.53 -28.92 13.92
CA THR A 18 23.52 -28.91 12.85
C THR A 18 22.31 -28.05 13.23
N LEU A 19 21.84 -28.15 14.48
CA LEU A 19 20.69 -27.38 14.97
C LEU A 19 20.95 -25.87 15.02
N THR A 20 22.14 -25.46 15.47
CA THR A 20 22.53 -24.05 15.53
C THR A 20 22.64 -23.41 14.14
N ARG A 21 23.18 -24.13 13.14
CA ARG A 21 23.21 -23.68 11.74
C ARG A 21 21.80 -23.59 11.14
N ALA A 22 20.96 -24.59 11.37
CA ALA A 22 19.58 -24.61 10.87
C ALA A 22 18.76 -23.43 11.43
N LEU A 23 18.94 -23.10 12.71
CA LEU A 23 18.25 -21.99 13.36
C LEU A 23 18.72 -20.62 12.82
N PHE A 24 20.02 -20.47 12.54
CA PHE A 24 20.56 -19.26 11.93
C PHE A 24 20.09 -19.06 10.48
N VAL A 25 20.05 -20.15 9.70
CA VAL A 25 19.52 -20.14 8.32
C VAL A 25 18.03 -19.83 8.32
N ALA A 26 17.25 -20.42 9.22
CA ALA A 26 15.82 -20.16 9.33
C ALA A 26 15.52 -18.69 9.68
N VAL A 27 16.27 -18.09 10.60
CA VAL A 27 16.10 -16.66 10.96
C VAL A 27 16.51 -15.74 9.80
N ALA A 28 17.58 -16.07 9.06
CA ALA A 28 18.02 -15.29 7.90
C ALA A 28 17.01 -15.29 6.74
N VAL A 29 16.35 -16.42 6.48
CA VAL A 29 15.33 -16.52 5.42
C VAL A 29 14.10 -15.68 5.73
N VAL A 30 13.68 -15.62 7.00
CA VAL A 30 12.50 -14.83 7.41
C VAL A 30 12.72 -13.32 7.22
N VAL A 31 13.94 -12.82 7.41
CA VAL A 31 14.26 -11.39 7.21
C VAL A 31 14.21 -10.98 5.72
N SER A 32 14.55 -11.90 4.81
CA SER A 32 14.54 -11.63 3.36
C SER A 32 13.16 -11.62 2.71
N ALA A 33 12.11 -12.03 3.44
CA ALA A 33 10.75 -12.13 2.91
C ALA A 33 9.89 -10.89 3.19
N SER A 34 10.50 -9.78 3.63
CA SER A 34 9.78 -8.49 3.70
C SER A 34 9.60 -8.00 2.27
N PRO A 35 8.37 -7.87 1.72
CA PRO A 35 8.19 -7.24 0.42
C PRO A 35 8.84 -5.87 0.49
N SER A 36 9.76 -5.60 -0.44
CA SER A 36 10.38 -4.29 -0.49
C SER A 36 9.28 -3.27 -0.80
N PHE A 37 9.27 -2.13 -0.11
CA PHE A 37 8.30 -1.06 -0.41
C PHE A 37 8.37 -0.60 -1.88
N ALA A 38 9.49 -0.84 -2.56
CA ALA A 38 9.66 -0.53 -3.97
C ALA A 38 8.75 -1.39 -4.87
N ASP A 39 8.56 -2.67 -4.56
CA ASP A 39 7.70 -3.57 -5.34
C ASP A 39 6.21 -3.21 -5.13
N ALA A 40 5.82 -2.94 -3.89
CA ALA A 40 4.45 -2.51 -3.56
C ALA A 40 4.06 -1.21 -4.27
N ARG A 41 4.96 -0.21 -4.32
CA ARG A 41 4.71 1.04 -5.04
C ARG A 41 4.54 0.82 -6.55
N SER A 42 5.30 -0.10 -7.15
CA SER A 42 5.15 -0.45 -8.56
C SER A 42 3.77 -1.04 -8.84
N ASP A 43 3.30 -1.95 -7.98
CA ASP A 43 1.98 -2.55 -8.10
C ASP A 43 0.86 -1.53 -7.92
N ALA A 44 0.96 -0.64 -6.93
CA ALA A 44 0.02 0.46 -6.72
C ALA A 44 -0.05 1.39 -7.94
N LYS A 45 1.11 1.76 -8.51
CA LYS A 45 1.18 2.55 -9.74
C LYS A 45 0.47 1.85 -10.90
N SER A 46 0.68 0.55 -11.08
CA SER A 46 0.01 -0.19 -12.15
C SER A 46 -1.51 -0.20 -12.01
N GLN A 47 -2.03 -0.29 -10.78
CA GLN A 47 -3.48 -0.19 -10.53
C GLN A 47 -4.00 1.21 -10.85
N VAL A 48 -3.24 2.27 -10.53
CA VAL A 48 -3.61 3.66 -10.90
C VAL A 48 -3.67 3.85 -12.41
N ASP A 49 -2.63 3.42 -13.13
CA ASP A 49 -2.58 3.56 -14.59
C ASP A 49 -3.75 2.81 -15.26
N PHE A 50 -4.09 1.63 -14.75
CA PHE A 50 -5.26 0.88 -15.21
C PHE A 50 -6.57 1.61 -14.88
N GLY A 51 -6.71 2.14 -13.67
CA GLY A 51 -7.84 2.96 -13.23
C GLY A 51 -8.09 4.15 -14.16
N ILE A 52 -7.04 4.86 -14.55
CA ILE A 52 -7.10 5.96 -15.51
C ILE A 52 -7.62 5.47 -16.87
N SER A 53 -7.13 4.34 -17.37
CA SER A 53 -7.56 3.78 -18.66
C SER A 53 -9.05 3.41 -18.67
N VAL A 54 -9.57 2.83 -17.57
CA VAL A 54 -11.00 2.50 -17.48
C VAL A 54 -11.88 3.73 -17.26
N ALA A 55 -11.40 4.74 -16.52
CA ALA A 55 -12.09 6.02 -16.36
C ALA A 55 -12.25 6.75 -17.71
N GLN A 56 -11.22 6.73 -18.56
CA GLN A 56 -11.28 7.27 -19.92
C GLN A 56 -12.34 6.57 -20.81
N ARG A 57 -12.72 5.33 -20.46
CA ARG A 57 -13.80 4.57 -21.10
C ARG A 57 -15.17 4.81 -20.46
N GLY A 58 -15.26 5.69 -19.47
CA GLY A 58 -16.48 6.00 -18.71
C GLY A 58 -16.83 4.95 -17.64
N LEU A 59 -15.95 3.99 -17.36
CA LEU A 59 -16.17 2.93 -16.38
C LEU A 59 -15.73 3.38 -14.98
N TRP A 60 -16.39 4.43 -14.47
CA TRP A 60 -16.01 5.10 -13.21
C TRP A 60 -16.00 4.18 -11.99
N ARG A 61 -16.96 3.25 -11.88
CA ARG A 61 -17.01 2.29 -10.77
C ARG A 61 -15.83 1.31 -10.76
N GLU A 62 -15.40 0.85 -11.93
CA GLU A 62 -14.20 0.02 -12.04
C GLU A 62 -12.95 0.84 -11.72
N ALA A 63 -12.89 2.10 -12.17
CA ALA A 63 -11.79 3.01 -11.83
C ALA A 63 -11.64 3.19 -10.31
N ILE A 64 -12.76 3.43 -9.61
CA ILE A 64 -12.80 3.53 -8.14
C ILE A 64 -12.24 2.26 -7.52
N TYR A 65 -12.72 1.08 -7.93
CA TYR A 65 -12.22 -0.18 -7.39
C TYR A 65 -10.70 -0.33 -7.56
N ARG A 66 -10.16 0.06 -8.71
CA ARG A 66 -8.72 -0.03 -9.02
C ARG A 66 -7.91 0.94 -8.18
N TRP A 67 -8.39 2.17 -8.02
CA TRP A 67 -7.72 3.17 -7.20
C TRP A 67 -7.82 2.87 -5.69
N GLU A 68 -8.92 2.26 -5.22
CA GLU A 68 -9.03 1.72 -3.86
C GLU A 68 -7.98 0.63 -3.63
N LYS A 69 -7.81 -0.30 -4.59
CA LYS A 69 -6.73 -1.30 -4.53
C LYS A 69 -5.35 -0.68 -4.53
N ALA A 70 -5.10 0.35 -5.33
CA ALA A 70 -3.83 1.07 -5.29
C ALA A 70 -3.54 1.67 -3.91
N ALA A 71 -4.56 2.26 -3.27
CA ALA A 71 -4.46 2.83 -1.93
C ALA A 71 -4.30 1.75 -0.83
N GLU A 72 -4.84 0.55 -1.02
CA GLU A 72 -4.59 -0.60 -0.13
C GLU A 72 -3.14 -1.10 -0.24
N ILE A 73 -2.59 -1.14 -1.45
CA ILE A 73 -1.22 -1.61 -1.71
C ILE A 73 -0.18 -0.61 -1.20
N ASP A 74 -0.35 0.67 -1.55
CA ASP A 74 0.49 1.77 -1.04
C ASP A 74 -0.40 2.88 -0.44
N PRO A 75 -0.64 2.82 0.88
CA PRO A 75 -1.41 3.85 1.60
C PRO A 75 -0.75 5.24 1.62
N THR A 76 0.49 5.35 1.12
CA THR A 76 1.22 6.62 1.01
C THR A 76 1.21 7.20 -0.40
N TYR A 77 0.54 6.53 -1.35
CA TYR A 77 0.53 6.96 -2.74
C TYR A 77 -0.53 8.04 -2.99
N ALA A 78 -0.12 9.31 -2.81
CA ALA A 78 -1.00 10.49 -2.92
C ALA A 78 -1.81 10.55 -4.23
N ALA A 79 -1.23 10.11 -5.35
CA ALA A 79 -1.89 10.11 -6.66
C ALA A 79 -3.17 9.23 -6.67
N ALA A 80 -3.13 8.06 -6.02
CA ALA A 80 -4.30 7.18 -5.94
C ALA A 80 -5.48 7.86 -5.21
N PHE A 81 -5.19 8.59 -4.13
CA PHE A 81 -6.22 9.32 -3.39
C PHE A 81 -6.76 10.52 -4.18
N ASN A 82 -5.92 11.23 -4.93
CA ASN A 82 -6.38 12.29 -5.84
C ASN A 82 -7.33 11.74 -6.91
N ASP A 83 -6.98 10.62 -7.54
CA ASP A 83 -7.82 10.03 -8.58
C ASP A 83 -9.13 9.46 -8.01
N LEU A 84 -9.09 8.86 -6.81
CA LEU A 84 -10.30 8.49 -6.06
C LEU A 84 -11.22 9.68 -5.81
N ALA A 85 -10.65 10.82 -5.44
CA ALA A 85 -11.42 12.01 -5.14
C ALA A 85 -12.21 12.47 -6.38
N ILE A 86 -11.54 12.58 -7.53
CA ILE A 86 -12.15 12.91 -8.83
C ILE A 86 -13.25 11.91 -9.19
N ALA A 87 -12.99 10.62 -8.97
CA ALA A 87 -13.97 9.57 -9.24
C ALA A 87 -15.24 9.70 -8.39
N TYR A 88 -15.07 9.99 -7.10
CA TYR A 88 -16.19 10.21 -6.18
C TYR A 88 -16.95 11.49 -6.50
N GLU A 89 -16.30 12.54 -7.00
CA GLU A 89 -16.97 13.72 -7.54
C GLU A 89 -17.89 13.34 -8.71
N HIS A 90 -17.39 12.54 -9.65
CA HIS A 90 -18.17 12.06 -10.80
C HIS A 90 -19.40 11.24 -10.39
N GLU A 91 -19.30 10.44 -9.34
CA GLU A 91 -20.43 9.67 -8.78
C GLU A 91 -21.32 10.49 -7.82
N GLY A 92 -21.01 11.77 -7.58
CA GLY A 92 -21.74 12.65 -6.67
C GLY A 92 -21.53 12.35 -5.17
N GLN A 93 -20.54 11.54 -4.83
CA GLN A 93 -20.19 11.16 -3.44
C GLN A 93 -19.25 12.20 -2.81
N LEU A 94 -19.73 13.44 -2.67
CA LEU A 94 -18.92 14.61 -2.33
C LEU A 94 -18.21 14.49 -0.96
N ASP A 95 -18.83 13.83 0.02
CA ASP A 95 -18.20 13.59 1.33
C ASP A 95 -16.98 12.66 1.24
N LYS A 96 -17.02 11.66 0.35
CA LYS A 96 -15.89 10.76 0.11
C LYS A 96 -14.81 11.46 -0.70
N ALA A 97 -15.19 12.25 -1.70
CA ALA A 97 -14.26 13.06 -2.48
C ALA A 97 -13.43 13.98 -1.58
N ARG A 98 -14.09 14.71 -0.66
CA ARG A 98 -13.41 15.58 0.31
C ARG A 98 -12.37 14.81 1.14
N LYS A 99 -12.76 13.67 1.73
CA LYS A 99 -11.84 12.84 2.53
C LYS A 99 -10.64 12.34 1.72
N ALA A 100 -10.86 11.97 0.47
CA ALA A 100 -9.80 11.51 -0.42
C ALA A 100 -8.82 12.64 -0.78
N TYR A 101 -9.31 13.85 -1.09
CA TYR A 101 -8.47 15.03 -1.29
C TYR A 101 -7.68 15.42 -0.05
N ASP A 102 -8.32 15.44 1.11
CA ASP A 102 -7.65 15.75 2.38
C ASP A 102 -6.49 14.76 2.62
N LYS A 103 -6.73 13.47 2.35
CA LYS A 103 -5.67 12.45 2.48
C LYS A 103 -4.54 12.64 1.47
N ALA A 104 -4.88 12.95 0.22
CA ALA A 104 -3.90 13.20 -0.84
C ALA A 104 -2.97 14.39 -0.49
N LEU A 105 -3.53 15.46 0.07
CA LEU A 105 -2.79 16.64 0.52
C LEU A 105 -2.01 16.42 1.82
N GLU A 106 -2.48 15.55 2.72
CA GLU A 106 -1.72 15.11 3.89
C GLU A 106 -0.43 14.39 3.46
N LEU A 107 -0.52 13.55 2.43
CA LEU A 107 0.59 12.76 1.91
C LEU A 107 1.57 13.59 1.06
N ASP A 108 1.05 14.49 0.22
CA ASP A 108 1.86 15.37 -0.62
C ASP A 108 1.31 16.82 -0.61
N PRO A 109 1.62 17.61 0.44
CA PRO A 109 1.09 18.96 0.61
C PRO A 109 1.63 19.96 -0.43
N ASN A 110 2.74 19.64 -1.08
CA ASN A 110 3.39 20.51 -2.06
C ASN A 110 2.94 20.22 -3.49
N ASN A 111 2.06 19.23 -3.69
CA ASN A 111 1.51 18.92 -5.00
C ASN A 111 0.52 20.00 -5.46
N SER A 112 0.94 20.80 -6.45
CA SER A 112 0.11 21.86 -7.00
C SER A 112 -1.15 21.33 -7.68
N GLN A 113 -1.08 20.17 -8.33
CA GLN A 113 -2.20 19.57 -9.04
C GLN A 113 -3.28 19.10 -8.07
N ILE A 114 -2.91 18.37 -7.01
CA ILE A 114 -3.86 17.92 -5.99
C ILE A 114 -4.54 19.13 -5.33
N ARG A 115 -3.77 20.18 -5.02
CA ARG A 115 -4.30 21.41 -4.45
C ARG A 115 -5.30 22.08 -5.39
N GLN A 116 -4.96 22.23 -6.68
CA GLN A 116 -5.84 22.82 -7.68
C GLN A 116 -7.15 22.03 -7.81
N ASN A 117 -7.08 20.70 -7.86
CA ASN A 117 -8.24 19.84 -7.93
C ASN A 117 -9.15 20.01 -6.70
N TYR A 118 -8.55 20.05 -5.50
CA TYR A 118 -9.33 20.22 -4.27
C TYR A 118 -9.98 21.59 -4.14
N GLU A 119 -9.29 22.66 -4.53
CA GLU A 119 -9.87 24.01 -4.53
C GLU A 119 -11.03 24.10 -5.53
N LEU A 120 -10.88 23.51 -6.72
CA LEU A 120 -11.95 23.45 -7.72
C LEU A 120 -13.17 22.68 -7.20
N PHE A 121 -12.95 21.52 -6.56
CA PHE A 121 -14.00 20.74 -5.91
C PHE A 121 -14.78 21.58 -4.89
N LYS A 122 -14.08 22.30 -4.02
CA LYS A 122 -14.70 23.18 -3.01
C LYS A 122 -15.56 24.25 -3.65
N GLU A 123 -15.02 24.96 -4.64
CA GLU A 123 -15.73 26.04 -5.32
C GLU A 123 -17.02 25.54 -5.98
N ILE A 124 -16.98 24.39 -6.67
CA ILE A 124 -18.15 23.79 -7.33
C ILE A 124 -19.18 23.37 -6.28
N ASN A 125 -18.74 22.74 -5.19
CA ASN A 125 -19.62 22.28 -4.13
C ASN A 125 -20.32 23.44 -3.41
N ASP A 126 -19.58 24.50 -3.07
CA ASP A 126 -20.11 25.67 -2.35
C ASP A 126 -21.10 26.49 -3.20
N ARG A 127 -20.88 26.55 -4.53
CA ARG A 127 -21.85 27.14 -5.46
C ARG A 127 -23.14 26.32 -5.55
N THR A 128 -23.02 25.01 -5.51
CA THR A 128 -24.14 24.08 -5.63
C THR A 128 -24.97 24.01 -4.34
N SER A 129 -24.34 24.15 -3.16
CA SER A 129 -25.04 24.25 -1.88
C SER A 129 -25.80 25.58 -1.76
N SER A 130 -25.17 26.70 -2.15
CA SER A 130 -25.78 28.04 -2.09
C SER A 130 -27.00 28.20 -3.01
N GLY A 131 -27.07 27.44 -4.11
CA GLY A 131 -28.20 27.45 -5.05
C GLY A 131 -29.43 26.67 -4.57
N LYS A 132 -29.29 25.82 -3.56
CA LYS A 132 -30.39 24.98 -3.02
C LYS A 132 -31.16 25.63 -1.87
N GLU A 133 -30.68 26.76 -1.34
CA GLU A 133 -31.30 27.50 -0.23
C GLU A 133 -32.22 28.65 -0.68
N LYS A 134 -32.54 28.76 -1.98
CA LYS A 134 -33.51 29.72 -2.52
C LYS A 134 -34.70 29.00 -3.14
#